data_AF-A0A5B7CEK3-F1
#
_entry.id   AF-A0A5B7CEK3-F1
#
_cell.length_a   1.000
_cell.length_b   1.000
_cell.length_c   1.000
_cell.angle_alpha   90.00
_cell.angle_beta   90.00
_cell.angle_gamma   90.00
#
_symmetry.space_group_name_H-M   'P 1'
#
loop_
_entity.id
_entity.type
_entity.pdbx_description
1 polymer ?
#
loop_
_entity_poly.entity_id
_entity_poly.type
_entity_poly.pdbx_seq_one_letter_code
_entity_poly.pdbx_strand_id
1 'polypeptide(L)'
;MFKAISPRTTEQISFSVNRTTNKYGVYKLEIPSVDGIECAREKAMESSCRASLMWSSSSSCNVPGFRTTSDEIAVKSEQANLCIYSLSALNYRPSKRDITLCEN
;
A
#
# COMPACT_ATOMS: atom_id res chain seq x y z
N MET A 1 1.37 -1.34 -7.65
CA MET A 1 0.57 -2.34 -8.39
C MET A 1 0.26 -3.47 -7.44
N PHE A 2 -1.02 -3.76 -7.29
CA PHE A 2 -1.52 -4.98 -6.65
C PHE A 2 -1.57 -6.08 -7.71
N LYS A 3 -1.09 -7.26 -7.38
CA LYS A 3 -1.20 -8.45 -8.23
C LYS A 3 -1.75 -9.59 -7.39
N ALA A 4 -2.60 -10.40 -7.99
CA ALA A 4 -3.31 -11.50 -7.37
C ALA A 4 -3.50 -12.64 -8.38
N ILE A 5 -3.57 -13.88 -7.92
CA ILE A 5 -3.89 -15.04 -8.77
C ILE A 5 -5.22 -15.62 -8.27
N SER A 6 -6.22 -15.68 -9.15
CA SER A 6 -7.49 -16.34 -8.83
C SER A 6 -7.28 -17.86 -8.78
N PRO A 7 -7.57 -18.54 -7.66
CA PRO A 7 -7.40 -19.99 -7.56
C PRO A 7 -8.41 -20.78 -8.40
N ARG A 8 -9.53 -20.16 -8.80
CA ARG A 8 -10.58 -20.83 -9.59
C ARG A 8 -10.29 -20.83 -11.09
N THR A 9 -9.70 -19.75 -11.62
CA THR A 9 -9.43 -19.58 -13.05
C THR A 9 -7.94 -19.58 -13.41
N THR A 10 -7.05 -19.53 -12.42
CA THR A 10 -5.59 -19.34 -12.59
C THR A 10 -5.24 -18.02 -13.30
N GLU A 11 -6.19 -17.08 -13.35
CA GLU A 11 -5.97 -15.77 -13.98
C GLU A 11 -5.20 -14.85 -13.02
N GLN A 12 -4.21 -14.16 -13.57
CA GLN A 12 -3.53 -13.08 -12.86
C GLN A 12 -4.35 -11.80 -13.00
N ILE A 13 -4.80 -11.29 -11.86
CA ILE A 13 -5.46 -10.00 -11.76
C ILE A 13 -4.42 -8.99 -11.32
N SER A 14 -4.37 -7.85 -12.02
CA SER A 14 -3.50 -6.77 -11.62
C SER A 14 -4.22 -5.43 -11.64
N PHE A 15 -3.93 -4.63 -10.63
CA PHE A 15 -4.58 -3.36 -10.39
C PHE A 15 -3.57 -2.28 -10.02
N SER A 16 -3.74 -1.11 -10.62
CA SER A 16 -2.93 0.07 -10.32
C SER A 16 -3.80 1.30 -10.36
N VAL A 17 -3.76 2.10 -9.30
CA VAL A 17 -4.50 3.35 -9.21
C VAL A 17 -3.67 4.41 -8.54
N ASN A 18 -3.97 5.65 -8.90
CA ASN A 18 -3.43 6.83 -8.25
C ASN A 18 -4.39 7.21 -7.12
N ARG A 19 -3.86 7.39 -5.91
CA ARG A 19 -4.61 7.81 -4.72
C ARG A 19 -3.90 8.95 -4.01
N THR A 20 -4.70 9.80 -3.38
CA THR A 20 -4.22 10.87 -2.50
C THR A 20 -4.42 10.44 -1.06
N THR A 21 -3.50 10.81 -0.18
CA THR A 21 -3.64 10.59 1.26
C THR A 21 -4.72 11.50 1.85
N ASN A 22 -5.34 11.04 2.94
CA ASN A 22 -6.26 11.86 3.72
C ASN A 22 -5.50 12.85 4.63
N LYS A 23 -6.23 13.61 5.46
CA LYS A 23 -5.65 14.58 6.41
C LYS A 23 -4.69 13.98 7.45
N TYR A 24 -4.69 12.65 7.62
CA TYR A 24 -3.81 11.92 8.53
C TYR A 24 -2.62 11.26 7.80
N GLY A 25 -2.45 11.50 6.50
CA GLY A 25 -1.39 10.86 5.72
C GLY A 25 -1.68 9.41 5.31
N VAL A 26 -2.89 8.91 5.54
CA VAL A 26 -3.28 7.53 5.24
C VAL A 26 -3.96 7.46 3.87
N TYR A 27 -3.57 6.49 3.05
CA TYR A 27 -4.31 6.10 1.85
C TYR A 27 -4.98 4.74 2.09
N LYS A 28 -6.18 4.54 1.54
CA LYS A 28 -6.91 3.28 1.57
C LYS A 28 -7.24 2.87 0.14
N LEU A 29 -7.04 1.60 -0.16
CA LEU A 29 -7.52 0.98 -1.39
C LEU A 29 -8.47 -0.15 -1.03
N GLU A 30 -9.70 -0.06 -1.51
CA GLU A 30 -10.67 -1.15 -1.44
C GLU A 30 -10.50 -2.00 -2.69
N ILE A 31 -10.17 -3.28 -2.48
CA ILE A 31 -10.04 -4.25 -3.55
C ILE A 31 -11.39 -4.97 -3.61
N PRO A 32 -12.13 -4.86 -4.72
CA PRO A 32 -13.43 -5.53 -4.83
C PRO A 32 -13.25 -7.04 -4.70
N SER A 33 -14.26 -7.71 -4.16
CA SER A 33 -14.34 -9.17 -4.23
C SER A 33 -14.31 -9.57 -5.71
N VAL A 34 -13.31 -10.35 -6.09
CA VAL A 34 -13.29 -11.00 -7.41
C VAL A 34 -13.71 -12.44 -7.20
N ASP A 35 -14.59 -12.95 -8.06
CA ASP A 35 -15.12 -14.31 -7.92
C ASP A 35 -14.00 -15.35 -7.75
N GLY A 36 -14.08 -16.10 -6.65
CA GLY A 36 -13.10 -17.13 -6.30
C GLY A 36 -11.90 -16.65 -5.48
N ILE A 37 -11.84 -15.37 -5.07
CA ILE A 37 -10.81 -14.85 -4.16
C ILE A 37 -11.37 -14.74 -2.74
N GLU A 38 -11.16 -15.78 -1.93
CA GLU A 38 -11.39 -15.75 -0.48
C GLU A 38 -10.05 -15.55 0.24
N CYS A 39 -9.71 -14.30 0.51
CA CYS A 39 -8.39 -13.99 1.06
C CYS A 39 -8.18 -14.56 2.50
N ALA A 40 -9.28 -14.78 3.24
CA ALA A 40 -9.28 -15.25 4.63
C ALA A 40 -9.50 -16.77 4.78
N ARG A 41 -10.08 -17.46 3.78
CA ARG A 41 -10.35 -18.91 3.82
C ARG A 41 -9.51 -19.65 2.77
N GLU A 42 -8.33 -20.09 3.18
CA GLU A 42 -7.38 -21.02 2.54
C GLU A 42 -6.98 -20.86 1.06
N LYS A 43 -5.72 -21.25 0.79
CA LYS A 43 -4.81 -20.71 -0.25
C LYS A 43 -4.70 -19.20 -0.13
N ALA A 44 -3.81 -18.76 0.78
CA ALA A 44 -3.39 -17.38 0.84
C ALA A 44 -3.08 -16.91 -0.57
N MET A 45 -3.91 -16.00 -1.08
CA MET A 45 -3.67 -15.37 -2.34
C MET A 45 -2.26 -14.80 -2.28
N GLU A 46 -1.37 -15.28 -3.15
CA GLU A 46 -0.04 -14.73 -3.29
C GLU A 46 -0.22 -13.36 -3.93
N SER A 47 -0.42 -12.36 -3.07
CA SER A 47 -0.74 -11.02 -3.49
C SER A 47 0.45 -10.12 -3.23
N SER A 48 1.09 -9.63 -4.29
CA SER A 48 2.11 -8.60 -4.14
C SER A 48 1.47 -7.23 -4.29
N CYS A 49 1.66 -6.37 -3.29
CA CYS A 49 1.11 -5.02 -3.29
C CYS A 49 2.24 -4.00 -3.13
N ARG A 50 2.48 -3.24 -4.19
CA ARG A 50 3.49 -2.17 -4.16
C ARG A 50 2.86 -0.79 -4.30
N ALA A 51 3.31 0.16 -3.49
CA ALA A 51 2.95 1.57 -3.61
C ALA A 51 4.20 2.42 -3.87
N SER A 52 4.07 3.44 -4.71
CA SER A 52 5.14 4.40 -5.02
C SER A 52 4.66 5.83 -4.86
N LEU A 53 5.52 6.68 -4.30
CA LEU A 53 5.29 8.12 -4.24
C LEU A 53 5.15 8.71 -5.65
N MET A 54 4.15 9.57 -5.82
CA MET A 54 3.86 10.24 -7.09
C MET A 54 4.15 11.74 -7.00
N TRP A 55 3.51 12.42 -6.06
CA TRP A 55 3.62 13.86 -5.87
C TRP A 55 3.39 14.22 -4.40
N SER A 56 3.85 15.41 -4.02
CA SER A 56 3.60 16.02 -2.71
C SER A 56 2.75 17.28 -2.89
N SER A 57 1.78 17.50 -2.00
CA SER A 57 1.02 18.76 -1.93
C SER A 57 1.82 19.90 -1.29
N SER A 58 2.94 19.60 -0.63
CA SER A 58 3.79 20.58 0.04
C SER A 58 5.02 20.90 -0.80
N SER A 59 5.25 22.18 -1.07
CA SER A 59 6.47 22.66 -1.74
C SER A 59 7.71 22.58 -0.84
N SER A 60 7.54 22.65 0.48
CA SER A 60 8.65 22.57 1.45
C SER A 60 9.05 21.14 1.80
N CYS A 61 8.17 20.15 1.54
CA CYS A 61 8.41 18.73 1.78
C CYS A 61 8.07 17.92 0.52
N ASN A 62 8.94 18.04 -0.50
CA ASN A 62 8.73 17.47 -1.84
C ASN A 62 9.87 16.59 -2.34
N VAL A 63 10.95 16.40 -1.57
CA VAL A 63 12.05 15.50 -1.96
C VAL A 63 11.70 14.07 -1.53
N PRO A 64 11.60 13.09 -2.44
CA PRO A 64 11.33 11.71 -2.05
C PRO A 64 12.41 11.17 -1.10
N GLY A 65 11.99 10.60 0.04
CA GLY A 65 12.83 9.77 0.91
C GLY A 65 12.65 8.31 0.52
N PHE A 66 11.81 7.57 1.26
CA PHE A 66 11.37 6.25 0.85
C PHE A 66 10.34 6.36 -0.27
N ARG A 67 10.79 6.15 -1.51
CA ARG A 67 9.97 6.32 -2.72
C ARG A 67 8.98 5.18 -2.94
N THR A 68 9.37 3.95 -2.60
CA THR A 68 8.56 2.77 -2.92
C THR A 68 8.59 1.75 -1.80
N THR A 69 7.47 1.04 -1.62
CA THR A 69 7.35 -0.01 -0.62
C THR A 69 8.12 -1.25 -1.07
N SER A 70 8.69 -1.97 -0.11
CA SER A 70 9.38 -3.24 -0.34
C SER A 70 8.45 -4.43 -0.11
N ASP A 71 7.79 -4.45 1.05
CA ASP A 71 6.97 -5.59 1.50
C ASP A 71 5.58 -5.14 1.95
N GLU A 72 4.63 -6.08 1.87
CA GLU A 72 3.31 -5.97 2.49
C GLU A 72 3.17 -6.88 3.71
N ILE A 73 2.41 -6.42 4.70
CA ILE A 73 1.98 -7.21 5.85
C ILE A 73 0.48 -7.48 5.66
N ALA A 74 0.12 -8.75 5.54
CA ALA A 74 -1.28 -9.17 5.42
C ALA A 74 -1.84 -9.58 6.78
N VAL A 75 -2.95 -8.95 7.19
CA VAL A 75 -3.75 -9.33 8.36
C VAL A 75 -5.06 -9.93 7.87
N LYS A 76 -5.41 -11.13 8.31
CA LYS A 76 -6.61 -11.87 7.90
C LYS A 76 -7.56 -12.06 9.08
N SER A 77 -8.85 -11.82 8.86
CA SER A 77 -9.92 -12.11 9.81
C SER A 77 -10.91 -13.07 9.17
N GLU A 78 -10.92 -14.32 9.63
CA GLU A 78 -11.85 -15.35 9.16
C GLU A 78 -13.30 -15.06 9.58
N GLN A 79 -13.49 -14.55 10.80
CA GLN A 79 -14.83 -14.23 11.33
C GLN A 79 -15.52 -13.14 10.51
N ALA A 80 -14.78 -12.11 10.08
CA ALA A 80 -15.30 -11.03 9.26
C ALA A 80 -15.15 -11.27 7.76
N ASN A 81 -14.44 -12.34 7.36
CA ASN A 81 -13.99 -12.60 5.99
C ASN A 81 -13.28 -11.39 5.35
N LEU A 82 -12.36 -10.76 6.08
CA LEU A 82 -11.64 -9.56 5.67
C LEU A 82 -10.13 -9.80 5.62
N CYS A 83 -9.47 -9.16 4.65
CA CYS A 83 -8.01 -9.06 4.64
C CYS A 83 -7.57 -7.61 4.50
N ILE A 84 -6.63 -7.24 5.35
CA ILE A 84 -6.04 -5.92 5.41
C ILE A 84 -4.57 -6.07 5.02
N TYR A 85 -4.20 -5.46 3.90
CA TYR A 85 -2.82 -5.39 3.45
C TYR A 85 -2.24 -4.04 3.87
N SER A 86 -1.31 -4.07 4.81
CA SER A 86 -0.59 -2.90 5.31
C SER A 86 0.76 -2.81 4.62
N LEU A 87 1.11 -1.61 4.16
CA LEU A 87 2.38 -1.36 3.49
C LEU A 87 3.27 -0.48 4.36
N SER A 88 4.60 -0.67 4.24
CA SER A 88 5.57 0.22 4.89
C SER A 88 5.33 1.69 4.51
N ALA A 89 5.53 2.58 5.46
CA ALA A 89 5.34 4.00 5.25
C ALA A 89 6.31 4.55 4.20
N LEU A 90 5.81 5.46 3.36
CA LEU A 90 6.59 6.25 2.41
C LEU A 90 6.66 7.68 2.90
N ASN A 91 7.69 8.41 2.49
CA ASN A 91 7.84 9.79 2.94
C ASN A 91 8.47 10.70 1.89
N TYR A 92 8.04 11.95 1.94
CA TYR A 92 8.82 13.07 1.44
C TYR A 92 9.64 13.66 2.60
N ARG A 93 10.69 14.39 2.25
CA ARG A 93 11.52 15.17 3.16
C ARG A 93 11.74 16.58 2.62
N PRO A 94 12.07 17.55 3.49
CA PRO A 94 12.58 18.84 3.06
C PRO A 94 13.93 18.69 2.34
N SER A 95 14.27 19.69 1.51
CA SER A 95 15.55 19.74 0.79
C SER A 95 16.75 19.98 1.71
N LYS A 96 16.54 20.59 2.87
CA LYS A 96 17.56 20.86 3.89
C LYS A 96 17.15 20.20 5.20
N ARG A 97 18.11 19.60 5.90
CA ARG A 97 17.90 19.10 7.27
C ARG A 97 17.71 20.31 8.19
N ASP A 98 16.68 20.27 9.02
CA ASP A 98 16.51 21.24 10.09
C ASP A 98 17.45 20.87 11.24
N ILE A 99 18.50 21.68 11.43
CA ILE A 99 19.48 21.45 12.48
C ILE A 99 18.91 21.70 13.87
N THR A 100 17.87 22.53 14.02
CA THR A 100 17.28 22.84 15.33
C THR A 100 16.37 21.72 15.82
N LEU A 101 15.67 21.05 14.90
CA LEU A 101 14.76 19.94 15.22
C LEU A 101 15.43 18.56 15.19
N CYS A 102 16.51 18.42 14.42
CA CYS A 102 17.20 17.16 14.22
C CYS A 102 18.66 17.23 14.70
N GLU A 103 19.00 18.13 15.62
CA GLU A 103 20.28 18.07 16.33
C GLU A 103 20.35 16.78 17.17
N ASN A 104 21.53 16.16 17.19
CA ASN A 104 21.78 14.92 17.94
C ASN A 104 21.95 15.20 19.43
#